data_AF-A0A1V9YHA1-F1
#
_entry.id   AF-A0A1V9YHA1-F1
#
_cell.length_a   1.000
_cell.length_b   1.000
_cell.length_c   1.000
_cell.angle_alpha   90.00
_cell.angle_beta   90.00
_cell.angle_gamma   90.00
#
_symmetry.space_group_name_H-M   'P 1'
#
loop_
_entity.id
_entity.type
_entity.pdbx_description
1 polymer ?
#
loop_
_entity_poly.entity_id
_entity_poly.type
_entity_poly.pdbx_seq_one_letter_code
_entity_poly.pdbx_strand_id
1 'polypeptide(L)'
;MQGNYDHYNWILPDNPVVFIKQSAFYVALCTMDYYTWVRSLLGMSVAFNIAVNMVVALVIVINSWLCHHEVWVPDFYPSIQRRIQLRSLMLIIVTYSNNWWHVFEYALQKGNARTGWNEGFVLDEMIRSDCLTFLLSIALTLADLYIQRLGLDILMFIYKMCWSCQDDLVSIIGWDIEITDAYLAASYISCIITPEVGNSMSLWIYHEI
;
A
#
# COMPACT_ATOMS: atom_id res chain seq x y z
N MET A 1 20.15 18.09 13.37
CA MET A 1 18.72 18.10 12.99
C MET A 1 18.34 19.54 12.73
N GLN A 2 17.90 19.87 11.52
CA GLN A 2 17.35 21.18 11.17
C GLN A 2 16.08 20.91 10.37
N GLY A 3 14.96 21.47 10.84
CA GLY A 3 13.64 21.37 10.21
C GLY A 3 13.04 22.76 10.11
N ASN A 4 12.48 23.08 8.95
CA ASN A 4 11.70 24.29 8.74
C ASN A 4 10.26 24.00 9.18
N TYR A 5 9.82 24.63 10.25
CA TYR A 5 8.47 24.44 10.80
C TYR A 5 7.60 25.61 10.39
N ASP A 6 6.47 25.30 9.77
CA ASP A 6 5.42 26.28 9.51
C ASP A 6 4.55 26.39 10.78
N HIS A 7 4.37 27.61 11.30
CA HIS A 7 3.52 27.87 12.46
C HIS A 7 2.17 28.42 11.97
N TYR A 8 1.14 27.58 12.05
CA TYR A 8 -0.22 27.98 11.76
C TYR A 8 -0.89 28.53 13.03
N ASN A 9 -0.87 29.85 13.20
CA ASN A 9 -1.69 30.52 14.21
C ASN A 9 -3.10 30.70 13.66
N TRP A 10 -4.04 29.90 14.15
CA TRP A 10 -5.44 30.04 13.79
C TRP A 10 -6.03 31.21 14.57
N ILE A 11 -6.58 32.19 13.88
CA ILE A 11 -7.38 33.25 14.52
C ILE A 11 -8.73 32.61 14.87
N LEU A 12 -8.92 32.25 16.13
CA LEU A 12 -10.23 31.83 16.63
C LEU A 12 -11.07 33.10 16.88
N PRO A 13 -12.31 33.18 16.35
CA PRO A 13 -13.24 34.26 16.67
C PRO A 13 -13.61 34.22 18.15
N ASP A 14 -13.70 35.39 18.81
CA ASP A 14 -14.10 35.51 20.23
C ASP A 14 -15.50 34.96 20.54
N ASN A 15 -16.32 34.77 19.52
CA ASN A 15 -17.71 34.36 19.67
C ASN A 15 -17.89 32.88 19.26
N PRO A 16 -18.23 31.97 20.19
CA PRO A 16 -18.25 30.53 19.94
C PRO A 16 -19.27 30.11 18.87
N VAL A 17 -20.36 30.87 18.72
CA VAL A 17 -21.39 30.62 17.68
C VAL A 17 -20.87 30.95 16.28
N VAL A 18 -19.99 31.93 16.16
CA VAL A 18 -19.37 32.32 14.89
C VAL A 18 -18.29 31.32 14.50
N PHE A 19 -17.51 30.84 15.48
CA PHE A 19 -16.56 29.75 15.28
C PHE A 19 -17.25 28.52 14.68
N ILE A 20 -18.31 28.00 15.32
CA ILE A 20 -19.04 26.82 14.82
C ILE A 20 -19.62 27.01 13.40
N LYS A 21 -19.98 28.24 13.01
CA LYS A 21 -20.56 28.52 11.69
C LYS A 21 -19.52 28.75 10.59
N GLN A 22 -18.32 29.23 10.92
CA GLN A 22 -17.31 29.63 9.95
C GLN A 22 -16.12 28.67 9.87
N SER A 23 -15.80 27.93 10.95
CA SER A 23 -14.71 26.96 10.91
C SER A 23 -15.18 25.67 10.23
N ALA A 24 -14.82 25.55 8.96
CA ALA A 24 -14.81 24.25 8.31
C ALA A 24 -13.64 23.45 8.88
N PHE A 25 -13.93 22.46 9.72
CA PHE A 25 -12.92 21.50 10.17
C PHE A 25 -12.53 20.63 8.98
N TYR A 26 -11.36 20.92 8.40
CA TYR A 26 -10.72 20.04 7.43
C TYR A 26 -9.84 19.06 8.21
N VAL A 27 -10.31 17.82 8.33
CA VAL A 27 -9.48 16.74 8.84
C VAL A 27 -8.58 16.29 7.70
N ALA A 28 -7.34 16.76 7.70
CA ALA A 28 -6.29 16.21 6.86
C ALA A 28 -5.74 14.97 7.56
N LEU A 29 -6.23 13.81 7.15
CA LEU A 29 -5.72 12.52 7.61
C LEU A 29 -4.29 12.36 7.08
N CYS A 30 -3.31 12.24 7.98
CA CYS A 30 -1.92 12.07 7.63
C CYS A 30 -1.34 10.89 8.38
N THR A 31 -0.67 10.01 7.66
CA THR A 31 0.05 8.86 8.22
C THR A 31 1.54 9.14 8.06
N MET A 32 2.24 9.14 9.20
CA MET A 32 3.69 9.39 9.25
C MET A 32 4.38 8.05 9.47
N ASP A 33 4.88 7.46 8.39
CA ASP A 33 5.77 6.30 8.49
C ASP A 33 7.20 6.66 8.04
N TYR A 34 8.15 6.33 8.91
CA TYR A 34 9.57 6.63 8.74
C TYR A 34 10.22 5.85 7.58
N TYR A 35 9.67 4.69 7.21
CA TYR A 35 10.22 3.84 6.15
C TYR A 35 9.52 3.97 4.79
N THR A 36 8.49 4.83 4.68
CA THR A 36 7.68 4.99 3.47
C THR A 36 8.51 5.51 2.30
N TRP A 37 9.48 6.38 2.54
CA TRP A 37 10.36 6.89 1.48
C TRP A 37 11.22 5.78 0.84
N VAL A 38 11.74 4.84 1.64
CA VAL A 38 12.53 3.70 1.15
C VAL A 38 11.67 2.84 0.24
N ARG A 39 10.45 2.54 0.67
CA ARG A 39 9.52 1.72 -0.10
C ARG A 39 9.07 2.40 -1.38
N SER A 40 8.78 3.70 -1.33
CA SER A 40 8.41 4.49 -2.51
C SER A 40 9.53 4.48 -3.56
N LEU A 41 10.80 4.63 -3.15
CA LEU A 41 11.94 4.51 -4.06
C LEU A 41 12.09 3.11 -4.65
N LEU A 42 11.89 2.05 -3.83
CA LEU A 42 11.88 0.67 -4.31
C LEU A 42 10.77 0.45 -5.34
N GLY A 43 9.57 0.97 -5.10
CA GLY A 43 8.44 0.92 -6.03
C GLY A 43 8.72 1.64 -7.34
N MET A 44 9.20 2.88 -7.25
CA MET A 44 9.48 3.75 -8.38
C MET A 44 10.59 3.21 -9.27
N SER A 45 11.67 2.67 -8.69
CA SER A 45 12.80 2.11 -9.46
C SER A 45 12.36 0.97 -10.39
N VAL A 46 11.41 0.16 -9.95
CA VAL A 46 10.90 -0.98 -10.72
C VAL A 46 9.94 -0.51 -11.80
N ALA A 47 9.01 0.39 -11.47
CA ALA A 47 8.11 0.98 -12.45
C ALA A 47 8.89 1.66 -13.59
N PHE A 48 9.95 2.39 -13.25
CA PHE A 48 10.85 3.00 -14.22
C PHE A 48 11.54 1.96 -15.11
N ASN A 49 12.08 0.88 -14.53
CA ASN A 49 12.72 -0.18 -15.30
C ASN A 49 11.75 -0.90 -16.25
N ILE A 50 10.53 -1.22 -15.79
CA ILE A 50 9.51 -1.83 -16.65
C ILE A 50 9.14 -0.88 -17.77
N ALA A 51 8.94 0.41 -17.48
CA ALA A 51 8.64 1.43 -18.48
C ALA A 51 9.75 1.52 -19.54
N VAL A 52 11.02 1.55 -19.13
CA VAL A 52 12.16 1.56 -20.08
C VAL A 52 12.18 0.31 -20.95
N ASN A 53 12.01 -0.88 -20.36
CA ASN A 53 11.98 -2.13 -21.13
C ASN A 53 10.79 -2.16 -22.10
N MET A 54 9.63 -1.65 -21.70
CA MET A 54 8.45 -1.54 -22.55
C MET A 54 8.67 -0.56 -23.70
N VAL A 55 9.33 0.58 -23.47
CA VAL A 55 9.69 1.52 -24.55
C VAL A 55 10.66 0.88 -25.53
N VAL A 56 11.68 0.19 -25.04
CA VAL A 56 12.63 -0.55 -25.89
C VAL A 56 11.92 -1.64 -26.70
N ALA A 57 10.97 -2.36 -26.07
CA ALA A 57 10.09 -3.32 -26.75
C ALA A 57 9.39 -2.71 -27.94
N LEU A 58 8.72 -1.58 -27.70
CA LEU A 58 7.91 -0.91 -28.70
C LEU A 58 8.77 -0.41 -29.85
N VAL A 59 9.95 0.13 -29.56
CA VAL A 59 10.92 0.55 -30.59
C VAL A 59 11.36 -0.65 -31.44
N ILE A 60 11.66 -1.80 -30.84
CA ILE A 60 12.04 -3.02 -31.56
C ILE A 60 10.90 -3.52 -32.44
N VAL A 61 9.68 -3.58 -31.91
CA VAL A 61 8.48 -4.02 -32.65
C VAL A 61 8.20 -3.10 -33.84
N ILE A 62 8.25 -1.78 -33.63
CA ILE A 62 8.05 -0.79 -34.70
C ILE A 62 9.13 -0.93 -35.77
N ASN A 63 10.40 -1.07 -35.38
CA ASN A 63 11.50 -1.22 -36.31
C ASN A 63 11.41 -2.55 -37.10
N SER A 64 11.03 -3.64 -36.44
CA SER A 64 10.79 -4.95 -37.08
C SER A 64 9.67 -4.88 -38.10
N TRP A 65 8.57 -4.20 -37.75
CA TRP A 65 7.44 -3.99 -38.65
C TRP A 65 7.86 -3.21 -39.90
N LEU A 66 8.61 -2.11 -39.74
CA LEU A 66 9.06 -1.28 -40.85
C LEU A 66 10.05 -2.00 -41.77
N CYS A 67 10.98 -2.79 -41.23
CA CYS A 67 12.02 -3.45 -42.02
C CYS A 67 11.59 -4.80 -42.62
N HIS A 68 10.82 -5.60 -41.89
CA HIS A 68 10.54 -7.00 -42.24
C HIS A 68 9.04 -7.33 -42.37
N HIS A 69 8.13 -6.42 -41.98
CA HIS A 69 6.68 -6.65 -41.93
C HIS A 69 6.29 -7.86 -41.05
N GLU A 70 7.18 -8.27 -40.16
CA GLU A 70 6.95 -9.35 -39.20
C GLU A 70 6.71 -8.76 -37.80
N VAL A 71 5.62 -9.19 -37.17
CA VAL A 71 5.29 -8.85 -35.78
C VAL A 71 5.97 -9.87 -34.88
N TRP A 72 7.13 -9.51 -34.35
CA TRP A 72 7.82 -10.29 -33.33
C TRP A 72 7.67 -9.63 -31.97
N VAL A 73 7.18 -10.37 -30.98
CA VAL A 73 7.03 -9.88 -29.59
C VAL A 73 8.28 -10.31 -28.80
N PRO A 74 9.13 -9.36 -28.36
CA PRO A 74 10.28 -9.69 -27.53
C PRO A 74 9.87 -10.34 -26.20
N ASP A 75 10.57 -11.39 -25.81
CA ASP A 75 10.28 -12.16 -24.60
C ASP A 75 10.87 -11.44 -23.36
N PHE A 76 10.03 -10.72 -22.60
CA PHE A 76 10.45 -9.95 -21.41
C PHE A 76 10.62 -10.78 -20.14
N TYR A 77 10.03 -11.97 -20.13
CA TYR A 77 9.79 -12.77 -18.93
C TYR A 77 11.04 -13.06 -18.09
N PRO A 78 12.19 -13.50 -18.65
CA PRO A 78 13.35 -13.88 -17.84
C PRO A 78 14.00 -12.68 -17.13
N SER A 79 14.00 -11.52 -17.79
CA SER A 79 14.59 -10.29 -17.24
C SER A 79 13.77 -9.71 -16.08
N ILE A 80 12.45 -9.90 -16.14
CA ILE A 80 11.50 -9.42 -15.13
C ILE A 80 11.50 -10.36 -13.92
N GLN A 81 11.54 -11.68 -14.13
CA GLN A 81 11.50 -12.70 -13.07
C GLN A 81 12.58 -12.48 -11.99
N ARG A 82 13.85 -12.33 -12.42
CA ARG A 82 14.98 -12.14 -11.48
C ARG A 82 14.88 -10.84 -10.69
N ARG A 83 14.31 -9.80 -11.29
CA ARG A 83 14.14 -8.49 -10.64
C ARG A 83 13.00 -8.50 -9.64
N ILE A 84 11.90 -9.20 -9.93
CA ILE A 84 10.78 -9.38 -9.00
C ILE A 84 11.26 -10.13 -7.74
N GLN A 85 12.04 -11.20 -7.89
CA GLN A 85 12.58 -11.96 -6.75
C GLN A 85 13.47 -11.09 -5.84
N LEU A 86 14.39 -10.31 -6.43
CA LEU A 86 15.25 -9.39 -5.67
C LEU A 86 14.45 -8.28 -4.98
N ARG A 87 13.45 -7.72 -5.65
CA ARG A 87 12.54 -6.72 -5.06
C ARG A 87 11.77 -7.30 -3.88
N SER A 88 11.20 -8.49 -4.05
CA SER A 88 10.46 -9.18 -2.99
C SER A 88 11.34 -9.40 -1.76
N LEU A 89 12.57 -9.84 -1.94
CA LEU A 89 13.53 -10.01 -0.84
C LEU A 89 13.79 -8.68 -0.11
N MET A 90 14.06 -7.60 -0.85
CA MET A 90 14.23 -6.27 -0.25
C MET A 90 12.96 -5.79 0.49
N LEU A 91 11.78 -6.02 -0.07
CA LEU A 91 10.51 -5.68 0.57
C LEU A 91 10.29 -6.48 1.85
N ILE A 92 10.61 -7.77 1.89
CA ILE A 92 10.53 -8.59 3.11
C ILE A 92 11.42 -7.98 4.20
N ILE A 93 12.65 -7.60 3.86
CA ILE A 93 13.57 -6.99 4.83
C ILE A 93 12.99 -5.68 5.39
N VAL A 94 12.50 -4.80 4.51
CA VAL A 94 11.92 -3.51 4.94
C VAL A 94 10.65 -3.71 5.78
N THR A 95 9.78 -4.64 5.40
CA THR A 95 8.57 -4.95 6.16
C THR A 95 8.89 -5.57 7.52
N TYR A 96 9.91 -6.44 7.57
CA TYR A 96 10.39 -7.01 8.82
C TYR A 96 10.99 -5.93 9.73
N SER A 97 11.82 -5.03 9.20
CA SER A 97 12.37 -3.90 9.94
C SER A 97 11.30 -2.94 10.47
N ASN A 98 10.13 -2.88 9.81
CA ASN A 98 9.00 -2.07 10.26
C ASN A 98 7.93 -2.88 11.03
N ASN A 99 8.27 -4.07 11.54
CA ASN A 99 7.36 -4.93 12.33
C ASN A 99 5.97 -5.15 11.67
N TRP A 100 5.92 -5.23 10.34
CA TRP A 100 4.68 -5.42 9.58
C TRP A 100 3.63 -4.32 9.75
N TRP A 101 4.03 -3.15 10.26
CA TRP A 101 3.14 -2.04 10.60
C TRP A 101 2.16 -1.68 9.48
N HIS A 102 2.61 -1.60 8.23
CA HIS A 102 1.74 -1.20 7.12
C HIS A 102 0.66 -2.20 6.75
N VAL A 103 0.96 -3.49 6.88
CA VAL A 103 -0.04 -4.53 6.61
C VAL A 103 -1.10 -4.47 7.69
N PHE A 104 -0.67 -4.24 8.94
CA PHE A 104 -1.56 -4.02 10.06
C PHE A 104 -2.39 -2.74 9.92
N GLU A 105 -1.78 -1.62 9.54
CA GLU A 105 -2.44 -0.33 9.31
C GLU A 105 -3.50 -0.44 8.21
N TYR A 106 -3.18 -1.09 7.08
CA TYR A 106 -4.17 -1.37 6.03
C TYR A 106 -5.33 -2.20 6.55
N ALA A 107 -5.06 -3.28 7.29
CA ALA A 107 -6.10 -4.14 7.86
C ALA A 107 -6.97 -3.39 8.88
N LEU A 108 -6.37 -2.53 9.71
CA LEU A 108 -7.06 -1.69 10.68
C LEU A 108 -8.01 -0.72 9.98
N GLN A 109 -7.54 -0.06 8.92
CA GLN A 109 -8.36 0.91 8.18
C GLN A 109 -9.49 0.24 7.39
N LYS A 110 -9.23 -0.90 6.75
CA LYS A 110 -10.28 -1.72 6.12
C LYS A 110 -11.31 -2.22 7.14
N GLY A 111 -10.87 -2.61 8.33
CA GLY A 111 -11.75 -3.00 9.44
C GLY A 111 -12.61 -1.85 9.95
N ASN A 112 -12.02 -0.66 10.15
CA ASN A 112 -12.73 0.55 10.57
C ASN A 112 -13.76 1.00 9.54
N ALA A 113 -13.41 0.98 8.25
CA ALA A 113 -14.33 1.30 7.15
C ALA A 113 -15.53 0.35 7.13
N ARG A 114 -15.32 -0.96 7.39
CA ARG A 114 -16.41 -1.95 7.47
C ARG A 114 -17.38 -1.66 8.61
N THR A 115 -16.87 -1.23 9.76
CA THR A 115 -17.65 -1.04 10.99
C THR A 115 -18.16 0.39 11.17
N GLY A 116 -17.85 1.29 10.23
CA GLY A 116 -18.32 2.67 10.21
C GLY A 116 -17.62 3.60 11.21
N TRP A 117 -16.43 3.23 11.68
CA TRP A 117 -15.57 4.13 12.46
C TRP A 117 -14.81 5.09 11.53
N ASN A 118 -13.94 5.93 12.09
CA ASN A 118 -13.15 6.88 11.31
C ASN A 118 -12.25 6.16 10.30
N GLU A 119 -12.34 6.59 9.04
CA GLU A 119 -11.44 6.20 7.97
C GLU A 119 -10.18 7.07 8.03
N GLY A 120 -9.03 6.47 8.27
CA GLY A 120 -7.72 7.11 8.11
C GLY A 120 -7.26 7.08 6.65
N PHE A 121 -6.24 7.88 6.32
CA PHE A 121 -5.65 7.87 4.99
C PHE A 121 -4.64 6.72 4.87
N VAL A 122 -4.95 5.72 4.05
CA VAL A 122 -4.00 4.68 3.62
C VAL A 122 -3.91 4.67 2.10
N LEU A 123 -2.68 4.54 1.61
CA LEU A 123 -2.43 4.44 0.18
C LEU A 123 -2.58 2.99 -0.28
N ASP A 124 -3.82 2.57 -0.56
CA ASP A 124 -4.17 1.21 -0.99
C ASP A 124 -3.35 0.69 -2.18
N GLU A 125 -2.98 1.59 -3.10
CA GLU A 125 -2.18 1.24 -4.26
C GLU A 125 -0.80 0.70 -3.90
N MET A 126 -0.23 1.17 -2.79
CA MET A 126 1.07 0.74 -2.30
C MET A 126 1.00 -0.69 -1.76
N ILE A 127 0.02 -0.99 -0.90
CA ILE A 127 -0.19 -2.35 -0.37
C ILE A 127 -0.51 -3.32 -1.51
N ARG A 128 -1.35 -2.93 -2.47
CA ARG A 128 -1.65 -3.74 -3.65
C ARG A 128 -0.38 -4.08 -4.44
N SER A 129 0.51 -3.12 -4.65
CA SER A 129 1.77 -3.36 -5.36
C SER A 129 2.68 -4.33 -4.61
N ASP A 130 2.75 -4.24 -3.28
CA ASP A 130 3.62 -5.08 -2.46
C ASP A 130 3.10 -6.51 -2.37
N CYS A 131 1.80 -6.68 -2.10
CA CYS A 131 1.15 -7.99 -2.08
C CYS A 131 1.29 -8.72 -3.42
N LEU A 132 1.10 -8.02 -4.55
CA LEU A 132 1.33 -8.58 -5.87
C LEU A 132 2.79 -9.02 -6.07
N THR A 133 3.75 -8.22 -5.58
CA THR A 133 5.18 -8.56 -5.67
C THR A 133 5.50 -9.81 -4.85
N PHE A 134 4.96 -9.95 -3.64
CA PHE A 134 5.15 -11.14 -2.81
C PHE A 134 4.52 -12.39 -3.46
N LEU A 135 3.29 -12.28 -3.94
CA LEU A 135 2.60 -13.38 -4.61
C LEU A 135 3.38 -13.87 -5.83
N LEU A 136 3.81 -12.95 -6.70
CA LEU A 136 4.62 -13.27 -7.88
C LEU A 136 5.96 -13.90 -7.46
N SER A 137 6.63 -13.36 -6.46
CA SER A 137 7.89 -13.92 -5.98
C SER A 137 7.74 -15.35 -5.47
N ILE A 138 6.72 -15.63 -4.66
CA ILE A 138 6.47 -16.97 -4.13
C ILE A 138 6.15 -17.93 -5.28
N ALA A 139 5.25 -17.53 -6.18
CA ALA A 139 4.87 -18.35 -7.32
C ALA A 139 6.07 -18.64 -8.24
N LEU A 140 6.96 -17.67 -8.44
CA LEU A 140 8.21 -17.85 -9.19
C LEU A 140 9.17 -18.81 -8.48
N THR A 141 9.35 -18.68 -7.16
CA THR A 141 10.20 -19.61 -6.40
C THR A 141 9.66 -21.05 -6.41
N LEU A 142 8.33 -21.22 -6.37
CA LEU A 142 7.69 -22.52 -6.54
C LEU A 142 7.86 -23.05 -7.97
N ALA A 143 7.67 -22.20 -8.97
CA ALA A 143 7.87 -22.57 -10.37
C ALA A 143 9.31 -23.02 -10.64
N ASP A 144 10.30 -22.35 -10.06
CA ASP A 144 11.71 -22.74 -10.11
C ASP A 144 11.96 -24.08 -9.40
N LEU A 145 11.29 -24.33 -8.26
CA LEU A 145 11.36 -25.61 -7.52
C LEU A 145 10.78 -26.78 -8.33
N TYR A 146 9.67 -26.55 -9.03
CA TYR A 146 8.96 -27.56 -9.83
C TYR A 146 9.40 -27.61 -11.30
N ILE A 147 10.36 -26.77 -11.72
CA ILE A 147 10.86 -26.67 -13.10
C ILE A 147 9.72 -26.46 -14.10
N GLN A 148 8.74 -25.62 -13.74
CA GLN A 148 7.54 -25.39 -14.55
C GLN A 148 7.46 -23.94 -15.00
N ARG A 149 7.10 -23.72 -16.28
CA ARG A 149 6.93 -22.36 -16.81
C ARG A 149 5.59 -21.81 -16.32
N LEU A 150 5.65 -20.78 -15.47
CA LEU A 150 4.45 -20.12 -14.95
C LEU A 150 4.03 -18.96 -15.86
N GLY A 151 2.74 -18.88 -16.20
CA GLY A 151 2.15 -17.69 -16.81
C GLY A 151 1.91 -16.62 -15.73
N LEU A 152 2.81 -15.63 -15.62
CA LEU A 152 2.67 -14.53 -14.65
C LEU A 152 1.40 -13.70 -14.90
N ASP A 153 0.97 -13.62 -16.15
CA ASP A 153 -0.25 -12.96 -16.61
C ASP A 153 -1.51 -13.54 -15.96
N ILE A 154 -1.61 -14.87 -15.89
CA ILE A 154 -2.74 -15.56 -15.25
C ILE A 154 -2.75 -15.26 -13.75
N LEU A 155 -1.58 -15.29 -13.10
CA LEU A 155 -1.48 -15.00 -11.66
C LEU A 155 -1.87 -13.56 -11.35
N MET A 156 -1.43 -12.60 -12.17
CA MET A 156 -1.83 -11.20 -12.03
C MET A 156 -3.34 -11.02 -12.20
N PHE A 157 -3.96 -11.74 -13.13
CA PHE A 157 -5.41 -11.69 -13.33
C PHE A 157 -6.17 -12.25 -12.13
N ILE A 158 -5.78 -13.42 -11.61
CA ILE A 158 -6.37 -14.03 -10.42
C ILE A 158 -6.24 -13.09 -9.22
N TYR A 159 -5.05 -12.51 -9.00
CA TYR A 159 -4.83 -11.57 -7.92
C TYR A 159 -5.73 -10.34 -8.03
N LYS A 160 -5.85 -9.75 -9.23
CA LYS A 160 -6.70 -8.58 -9.46
C LYS A 160 -8.17 -8.89 -9.18
N MET A 161 -8.65 -10.06 -9.60
CA MET A 161 -10.02 -10.50 -9.31
C MET A 161 -10.24 -10.69 -7.82
N CYS A 162 -9.31 -11.36 -7.13
CA CYS A 162 -9.38 -11.54 -5.68
C CYS A 162 -9.39 -10.20 -4.93
N TRP A 163 -8.51 -9.27 -5.32
CA TRP A 163 -8.46 -7.93 -4.74
C TRP A 163 -9.77 -7.15 -4.96
N SER A 164 -10.39 -7.29 -6.13
CA SER A 164 -11.67 -6.62 -6.43
C SER A 164 -12.84 -7.19 -5.62
N CYS A 165 -12.81 -8.48 -5.30
CA CYS A 165 -13.86 -9.16 -4.54
C CYS A 165 -13.51 -9.30 -3.05
N GLN A 166 -12.48 -8.60 -2.55
CA GLN A 166 -11.95 -8.81 -1.20
C GLN A 166 -13.01 -8.58 -0.11
N ASP A 167 -13.86 -7.55 -0.27
CA ASP A 167 -14.86 -7.19 0.72
C ASP A 167 -15.99 -8.24 0.75
N ASP A 168 -16.39 -8.75 -0.42
CA ASP A 168 -17.36 -9.85 -0.55
C ASP A 168 -16.80 -11.15 0.04
N LEU A 169 -15.52 -11.47 -0.23
CA LEU A 169 -14.83 -12.64 0.33
C LEU A 169 -14.81 -12.60 1.86
N VAL A 170 -14.50 -11.45 2.45
CA VAL A 170 -14.50 -11.27 3.90
C VAL A 170 -15.91 -11.45 4.47
N SER A 171 -16.94 -10.93 3.78
CA SER A 171 -18.34 -11.08 4.22
C SER A 171 -18.85 -12.53 4.17
N ILE A 172 -18.40 -13.31 3.18
CA ILE A 172 -18.83 -14.71 2.98
C ILE A 172 -18.08 -15.66 3.92
N ILE A 173 -16.77 -15.47 4.09
CA ILE A 173 -15.92 -16.37 4.89
C ILE A 173 -16.15 -16.14 6.39
N GLY A 174 -16.33 -14.89 6.81
CA GLY A 174 -16.77 -14.59 8.18
C GLY A 174 -15.80 -14.98 9.31
N TRP A 175 -14.54 -15.31 9.01
CA TRP A 175 -13.63 -15.88 10.00
C TRP A 175 -13.22 -14.84 11.07
N ASP A 176 -13.55 -15.14 12.34
CA ASP A 176 -13.14 -14.40 13.55
C ASP A 176 -13.44 -12.89 13.49
N ILE A 177 -14.55 -12.53 12.82
CA ILE A 177 -15.02 -11.15 12.72
C ILE A 177 -15.29 -10.56 14.11
N GLU A 178 -15.89 -11.32 15.02
CA GLU A 178 -16.25 -10.85 16.37
C GLU A 178 -15.02 -10.47 17.21
N ILE A 179 -13.94 -11.25 17.13
CA ILE A 179 -12.67 -10.96 17.80
C ILE A 179 -12.01 -9.72 17.18
N THR A 180 -12.07 -9.63 15.84
CA THR A 180 -11.50 -8.50 15.10
C THR A 180 -12.24 -7.20 15.43
N ASP A 181 -13.57 -7.22 15.46
CA ASP A 181 -14.41 -6.06 15.77
C ASP A 181 -14.25 -5.63 17.23
N ALA A 182 -14.11 -6.58 18.16
CA ALA A 182 -13.79 -6.28 19.56
C ALA A 182 -12.42 -5.60 19.71
N TYR A 183 -11.41 -6.06 18.96
CA TYR A 183 -10.09 -5.43 18.93
C TYR A 183 -10.13 -4.02 18.32
N LEU A 184 -10.86 -3.83 17.21
CA LEU A 184 -11.05 -2.52 16.58
C LEU A 184 -11.73 -1.53 17.52
N ALA A 185 -12.79 -1.95 18.21
CA ALA A 185 -13.49 -1.11 19.18
C ALA A 185 -12.58 -0.75 20.37
N ALA A 186 -11.82 -1.71 20.90
CA ALA A 186 -10.87 -1.46 21.99
C ALA A 186 -9.75 -0.49 21.58
N SER A 187 -9.20 -0.65 20.37
CA SER A 187 -8.16 0.23 19.81
C SER A 187 -8.68 1.64 19.55
N TYR A 188 -9.91 1.77 19.06
CA TYR A 188 -10.55 3.07 18.87
C TYR A 188 -10.79 3.79 20.20
N ILE A 189 -11.28 3.08 21.22
CA ILE A 189 -11.53 3.64 22.55
C ILE A 189 -10.22 4.04 23.24
N SER A 190 -9.16 3.24 23.13
CA SER A 190 -7.86 3.61 23.70
C SER A 190 -7.31 4.89 23.08
N CYS A 191 -7.45 5.06 21.75
CA CYS A 191 -7.04 6.28 21.05
C CYS A 191 -7.81 7.54 21.47
N ILE A 192 -9.06 7.41 21.94
CA ILE A 192 -9.85 8.55 22.45
C ILE A 192 -9.45 8.91 23.89
N ILE A 193 -9.15 7.90 24.71
CA ILE A 193 -8.99 8.06 26.16
C ILE A 193 -7.59 8.51 26.56
N THR A 194 -6.53 8.22 25.79
CA THR A 194 -5.17 8.72 26.09
C THR A 194 -4.92 10.10 25.48
N PRO A 195 -4.94 11.20 26.26
CA PRO A 195 -4.47 12.47 25.78
C PRO A 195 -2.94 12.47 25.94
N GLU A 196 -2.19 12.38 24.84
CA GLU A 196 -0.79 12.77 24.92
C GLU A 196 -0.73 14.24 25.36
N VAL A 197 -0.04 14.49 26.48
CA VAL A 197 0.16 15.83 27.04
C VAL A 197 1.10 16.60 26.10
N GLY A 198 0.53 17.25 25.10
CA GLY A 198 1.27 18.13 24.18
C GLY A 198 0.80 18.13 22.72
N ASN A 199 0.00 17.14 22.29
CA ASN A 199 -0.48 17.05 20.91
C ASN A 199 -1.99 16.82 20.88
N SER A 200 -2.76 17.88 20.64
CA SER A 200 -4.23 17.84 20.60
C SER A 200 -4.82 17.11 19.38
N MET A 201 -3.98 16.40 18.61
CA MET A 201 -4.35 15.64 17.41
C MET A 201 -3.59 14.31 17.30
N SER A 202 -3.19 13.69 18.41
CA SER A 202 -2.61 12.33 18.43
C SER A 202 -3.69 11.24 18.51
N LEU A 203 -4.77 11.36 17.75
CA LEU A 203 -5.52 10.17 17.37
C LEU A 203 -4.62 9.48 16.31
N TRP A 204 -4.38 8.16 16.40
CA TRP A 204 -3.68 7.34 15.36
C TRP A 204 -2.16 7.17 15.42
N ILE A 205 -1.51 7.42 16.55
CA ILE A 205 -0.08 7.12 16.72
C ILE A 205 -0.01 6.56 18.15
N TYR A 206 0.17 5.27 18.42
CA TYR A 206 1.42 4.54 18.44
C TYR A 206 1.12 3.05 18.69
N HIS A 207 1.98 2.16 18.20
CA HIS A 207 2.18 0.84 18.82
C HIS A 207 3.44 0.95 19.68
N GLU A 208 3.30 0.89 21.01
CA GLU A 208 4.45 0.65 21.89
C GLU A 208 4.84 -0.83 21.80
N ILE A 209 6.14 -1.06 21.61
CA ILE A 209 6.79 -2.37 21.75
C ILE A 209 6.97 -2.67 23.23
#